data_AF-A0A7V9PCZ8-F1
#
_entry.id   AF-A0A7V9PCZ8-F1
#
_cell.length_a   1.000
_cell.length_b   1.000
_cell.length_c   1.000
_cell.angle_alpha   90.00
_cell.angle_beta   90.00
_cell.angle_gamma   90.00
#
_symmetry.space_group_name_H-M   'P 1'
#
loop_
_entity.id
_entity.type
_entity.pdbx_description
1 polymer ?
#
loop_
_entity_poly.entity_id
_entity_poly.type
_entity_poly.pdbx_seq_one_letter_code
_entity_poly.pdbx_strand_id
1 'polypeptide(L)'
;GLAQLLGGRTGMAHGLANAIVLPGALAFNAEAVPAEIARIGAALGDAADPAGEARRLVAHLDLPTRLRDAGVEEEDLDAVARLSQGNMSVRANPRPVSEDDARALLQSIW
;
A
#
# COMPACT_ATOMS: atom_id res chain seq x y z
N GLY A 1 4.09 -4.81 5.68
CA GLY A 1 3.63 -4.30 6.98
C GLY A 1 2.13 -4.08 6.97
N LEU A 2 1.66 -2.96 6.40
CA LEU A 2 0.23 -2.57 6.42
C LEU A 2 -0.72 -3.66 5.88
N ALA A 3 -0.35 -4.37 4.80
CA ALA A 3 -1.16 -5.46 4.26
C ALA A 3 -1.40 -6.62 5.26
N GLN A 4 -0.42 -6.94 6.12
CA GLN A 4 -0.58 -7.96 7.16
C GLN A 4 -1.58 -7.52 8.23
N LEU A 5 -1.51 -6.23 8.60
CA LEU A 5 -2.42 -5.63 9.59
C LEU A 5 -3.85 -5.53 9.04
N LEU A 6 -4.01 -5.13 7.77
CA LEU A 6 -5.30 -5.17 7.06
C LEU A 6 -5.91 -6.57 7.07
N GLY A 7 -5.13 -7.59 6.67
CA GLY A 7 -5.58 -8.97 6.70
C GLY A 7 -5.98 -9.44 8.10
N GLY A 8 -5.19 -9.10 9.12
CA GLY A 8 -5.51 -9.42 10.52
C GLY A 8 -6.76 -8.71 11.05
N ARG A 9 -7.04 -7.48 10.60
CA ARG A 9 -8.17 -6.67 11.07
C ARG A 9 -9.50 -7.02 10.37
N THR A 10 -9.45 -7.29 9.07
CA THR A 10 -10.62 -7.38 8.18
C THR A 10 -10.88 -8.79 7.65
N GLY A 11 -9.92 -9.72 7.79
CA GLY A 11 -9.97 -11.04 7.17
C GLY A 11 -9.61 -11.04 5.68
N MET A 12 -9.21 -9.90 5.11
CA MET A 12 -8.78 -9.81 3.71
C MET A 12 -7.63 -10.76 3.39
N ALA A 13 -7.71 -11.44 2.24
CA ALA A 13 -6.64 -12.29 1.76
C ALA A 13 -5.33 -11.49 1.60
N HIS A 14 -4.22 -12.04 2.11
CA HIS A 14 -2.93 -11.34 2.15
C HIS A 14 -2.46 -10.85 0.76
N GLY A 15 -2.66 -11.65 -0.29
CA GLY A 15 -2.31 -11.26 -1.66
C GLY A 15 -3.09 -10.04 -2.14
N LEU A 16 -4.41 -10.01 -1.89
CA LEU A 16 -5.27 -8.88 -2.24
C LEU A 16 -4.88 -7.61 -1.46
N ALA A 17 -4.60 -7.74 -0.16
CA ALA A 17 -4.15 -6.62 0.65
C ALA A 17 -2.83 -6.01 0.12
N ASN A 18 -1.89 -6.85 -0.33
CA ASN A 18 -0.65 -6.35 -0.95
C ASN A 18 -0.91 -5.69 -2.30
N ALA A 19 -1.81 -6.25 -3.11
CA ALA A 19 -2.16 -5.67 -4.41
C ALA A 19 -2.71 -4.24 -4.26
N ILE A 20 -3.64 -4.02 -3.33
CA ILE A 20 -4.24 -2.70 -3.09
C ILE A 20 -3.24 -1.72 -2.44
N VAL A 21 -2.38 -2.20 -1.53
CA VAL A 21 -1.40 -1.36 -0.83
C VAL A 21 -0.23 -0.94 -1.72
N LEU A 22 0.15 -1.77 -2.70
CA LEU A 22 1.35 -1.56 -3.50
C LEU A 22 1.43 -0.17 -4.18
N PRO A 23 0.39 0.33 -4.89
CA PRO A 23 0.43 1.67 -5.48
C PRO A 23 0.73 2.79 -4.46
N GLY A 24 0.08 2.74 -3.30
CA GLY A 24 0.29 3.72 -2.22
C GLY A 24 1.69 3.62 -1.63
N ALA A 25 2.21 2.41 -1.44
CA ALA A 25 3.56 2.18 -0.93
C ALA A 25 4.65 2.64 -1.91
N LEU A 26 4.45 2.45 -3.21
CA LEU A 26 5.39 2.96 -4.24
C LEU A 26 5.42 4.48 -4.24
N ALA A 27 4.26 5.14 -4.19
CA ALA A 27 4.17 6.59 -4.13
C ALA A 27 4.84 7.15 -2.86
N PHE A 28 4.59 6.55 -1.70
CA PHE A 28 5.18 6.97 -0.42
C PHE A 28 6.71 6.84 -0.41
N ASN A 29 7.24 5.74 -0.96
CA ASN A 29 8.67 5.45 -0.94
C ASN A 29 9.46 6.13 -2.08
N ALA A 30 8.80 6.73 -3.06
CA ALA A 30 9.45 7.40 -4.20
C ALA A 30 10.43 8.51 -3.77
N GLU A 31 10.18 9.18 -2.65
CA GLU A 31 11.07 10.21 -2.11
C GLU A 31 12.35 9.63 -1.49
N ALA A 32 12.25 8.48 -0.83
CA ALA A 32 13.38 7.89 -0.10
C ALA A 32 14.27 6.99 -0.97
N VAL A 33 13.67 6.28 -1.93
CA VAL A 33 14.36 5.32 -2.81
C VAL A 33 13.95 5.49 -4.28
N PRO A 34 14.13 6.69 -4.87
CA PRO A 34 13.61 7.03 -6.20
C PRO A 34 14.14 6.10 -7.31
N ALA A 35 15.40 5.68 -7.24
CA ALA A 35 16.01 4.83 -8.26
C ALA A 35 15.43 3.40 -8.26
N GLU A 36 15.19 2.83 -7.07
CA GLU A 36 14.54 1.53 -6.88
C GLU A 36 13.09 1.58 -7.40
N ILE A 37 12.37 2.64 -7.07
CA ILE A 37 10.97 2.83 -7.45
C ILE A 37 10.84 3.03 -8.98
N ALA A 38 11.74 3.80 -9.60
CA ALA A 38 11.79 3.94 -11.05
C ALA A 38 12.11 2.61 -11.76
N ARG A 39 13.00 1.77 -11.19
CA ARG A 39 13.27 0.42 -11.72
C ARG A 39 12.02 -0.48 -11.67
N ILE A 40 11.23 -0.39 -10.60
CA ILE A 40 9.94 -1.10 -10.51
C ILE A 40 8.98 -0.58 -11.57
N GLY A 41 8.83 0.73 -11.73
CA GLY A 41 7.98 1.31 -12.77
C GLY A 41 8.37 0.88 -14.17
N ALA A 42 9.66 0.92 -14.49
CA ALA A 42 10.17 0.45 -15.78
C ALA A 42 9.83 -1.02 -16.05
N ALA A 43 9.88 -1.88 -15.02
CA ALA A 43 9.50 -3.28 -15.13
C ALA A 43 7.99 -3.49 -15.29
N LEU A 44 7.16 -2.57 -14.78
CA LEU A 44 5.71 -2.62 -14.91
C LEU A 44 5.20 -1.98 -16.21
N GLY A 45 5.94 -1.03 -16.80
CA GLY A 45 5.64 -0.43 -18.10
C GLY A 45 6.11 1.01 -18.27
N ASP A 46 6.20 1.77 -17.19
CA ASP A 46 6.58 3.19 -17.19
C ASP A 46 7.36 3.57 -15.91
N ALA A 47 8.60 4.03 -16.10
CA ALA A 47 9.46 4.48 -15.00
C ALA A 47 8.99 5.79 -14.37
N ALA A 48 8.21 6.60 -15.09
CA ALA A 48 7.74 7.91 -14.63
C ALA A 48 6.49 7.82 -13.73
N ASP A 49 5.70 6.75 -13.84
CA ASP A 49 4.50 6.53 -13.02
C ASP A 49 4.43 5.11 -12.40
N PRO A 50 5.39 4.70 -11.54
CA PRO A 50 5.39 3.35 -10.97
C PRO A 50 4.12 3.00 -10.18
N ALA A 51 3.55 3.98 -9.47
CA ALA A 51 2.33 3.79 -8.70
C ALA A 51 1.10 3.62 -9.61
N GLY A 52 1.00 4.39 -10.70
CA GLY A 52 -0.06 4.22 -11.68
C GLY A 52 0.06 2.91 -12.46
N GLU A 53 1.27 2.48 -12.83
CA GLU A 53 1.47 1.16 -13.46
C GLU A 53 1.03 0.02 -12.53
N ALA A 54 1.40 0.08 -11.25
CA ALA A 54 0.93 -0.91 -10.27
C ALA A 54 -0.61 -0.93 -10.18
N ARG A 55 -1.26 0.24 -10.16
CA ARG A 55 -2.72 0.32 -10.14
C ARG A 55 -3.36 -0.26 -11.42
N ARG A 56 -2.76 -0.01 -12.59
CA ARG A 56 -3.22 -0.56 -13.87
C ARG A 56 -3.05 -2.07 -13.93
N LEU A 57 -1.96 -2.61 -13.40
CA LEU A 57 -1.75 -4.05 -13.29
C LEU A 57 -2.82 -4.71 -12.41
N VAL A 58 -3.13 -4.14 -11.24
CA VAL A 58 -4.19 -4.67 -10.36
C VAL A 58 -5.54 -4.65 -11.06
N ALA A 59 -5.87 -3.55 -11.75
CA ALA A 59 -7.10 -3.45 -12.53
C ALA A 59 -7.15 -4.46 -13.70
N HIS A 60 -6.01 -4.70 -14.37
CA HIS A 60 -5.91 -5.67 -15.47
C HIS A 60 -6.14 -7.12 -15.01
N LEU A 61 -5.92 -7.41 -13.73
CA LEU A 61 -6.18 -8.71 -13.11
C LEU A 61 -7.61 -8.84 -12.58
N ASP A 62 -8.49 -7.87 -12.87
CA ASP A 62 -9.87 -7.79 -12.35
C ASP A 62 -9.94 -7.83 -10.81
N LEU A 63 -8.92 -7.30 -10.15
CA LEU A 63 -8.87 -7.18 -8.69
C LEU A 63 -9.36 -5.81 -8.22
N PRO A 64 -9.96 -5.71 -7.02
CA PRO A 64 -10.24 -4.43 -6.38
C PRO A 64 -9.00 -3.53 -6.33
N THR A 65 -9.16 -2.27 -6.71
CA THR A 65 -8.05 -1.28 -6.70
C THR A 65 -8.09 -0.36 -5.48
N ARG A 66 -9.14 -0.46 -4.67
CA ARG A 66 -9.36 0.32 -3.46
C ARG A 66 -9.82 -0.56 -2.31
N LEU A 67 -9.52 -0.14 -1.08
CA LEU A 67 -9.86 -0.91 0.12
C LEU A 67 -11.38 -0.99 0.32
N ARG A 68 -12.13 0.08 0.05
CA ARG A 68 -13.60 0.08 0.17
C ARG A 68 -14.28 -0.88 -0.80
N ASP A 69 -13.68 -1.10 -1.97
CA ASP A 69 -14.17 -2.06 -2.97
C ASP A 69 -13.95 -3.51 -2.52
N ALA A 70 -13.12 -3.72 -1.49
CA ALA A 70 -12.85 -5.00 -0.84
C ALA A 70 -13.49 -5.11 0.56
N GLY A 71 -14.45 -4.24 0.88
CA GLY A 71 -15.24 -4.31 2.12
C GLY A 71 -14.54 -3.76 3.36
N VAL A 72 -13.47 -2.96 3.20
CA VAL A 72 -12.79 -2.29 4.32
C VAL A 72 -13.52 -1.01 4.67
N GLU A 73 -13.85 -0.83 5.95
CA GLU A 73 -14.50 0.38 6.44
C GLU A 73 -13.47 1.45 6.80
N GLU A 74 -13.90 2.72 6.83
CA GLU A 74 -12.98 3.83 7.14
C GLU A 74 -12.38 3.72 8.55
N GLU A 75 -13.16 3.20 9.51
CA GLU A 75 -12.73 2.96 10.90
C GLU A 75 -11.58 1.93 10.99
N ASP A 76 -11.51 0.99 10.03
CA ASP A 76 -10.41 0.03 9.96
C ASP A 76 -9.09 0.72 9.62
N LEU A 77 -9.12 1.83 8.90
CA LEU A 77 -7.90 2.57 8.54
C LEU A 77 -7.24 3.14 9.80
N ASP A 78 -8.02 3.73 10.70
CA ASP A 78 -7.54 4.25 11.98
C ASP A 78 -6.97 3.14 12.87
N ALA A 79 -7.65 1.99 12.92
CA ALA A 79 -7.17 0.85 13.69
C ALA A 79 -5.85 0.29 13.14
N VAL A 80 -5.74 0.14 11.82
CA VAL A 80 -4.51 -0.34 11.17
C VAL A 80 -3.36 0.66 11.32
N ALA A 81 -3.63 1.95 11.21
CA ALA A 81 -2.63 3.00 11.39
C ALA A 81 -2.01 2.94 12.80
N ARG A 82 -2.82 2.86 13.86
CA ARG A 82 -2.32 2.69 15.24
C ARG A 82 -1.46 1.44 15.44
N LEU A 83 -1.89 0.31 14.87
CA LEU A 83 -1.14 -0.95 14.96
C LEU A 83 0.18 -0.93 14.19
N SER A 84 0.33 -0.04 13.20
CA SER A 84 1.50 0.05 12.33
C SER A 84 2.80 0.28 13.11
N GLN A 85 2.74 1.06 14.19
CA GLN A 85 3.90 1.45 14.99
C GLN A 85 4.53 0.27 15.73
N GLY A 86 3.77 -0.81 15.96
CA GLY A 86 4.24 -2.06 16.56
C GLY A 86 4.74 -3.11 15.56
N ASN A 87 4.54 -2.90 14.25
CA ASN A 87 4.80 -3.93 13.25
C ASN A 87 6.26 -3.88 12.74
N MET A 88 6.99 -4.99 12.87
CA MET A 88 8.39 -5.07 12.46
C MET A 88 8.61 -4.83 10.95
N SER A 89 7.69 -5.27 10.10
CA SER A 89 7.79 -5.04 8.65
C SER A 89 7.48 -3.59 8.27
N VAL A 90 6.69 -2.86 9.06
CA VAL A 90 6.51 -1.40 8.90
C VAL A 90 7.80 -0.67 9.31
N ARG A 91 8.40 -1.05 10.45
CA ARG A 91 9.66 -0.46 10.93
C ARG A 91 10.85 -0.68 10.00
N ALA A 92 10.82 -1.75 9.20
CA ALA A 92 11.85 -2.06 8.22
C ALA A 92 11.68 -1.31 6.87
N ASN A 93 10.67 -0.46 6.73
CA ASN A 93 10.46 0.32 5.50
C ASN A 93 11.61 1.33 5.28
N PRO A 94 12.09 1.53 4.05
CA PRO A 94 13.24 2.42 3.77
C PRO A 94 12.96 3.88 4.15
N ARG A 95 11.70 4.30 4.12
CA ARG A 95 11.23 5.57 4.67
C ARG A 95 10.57 5.30 6.03
N PRO A 96 10.96 5.96 7.14
CA PRO A 96 10.25 5.86 8.40
C PRO A 96 8.75 6.16 8.22
N VAL A 97 7.90 5.34 8.84
CA VAL A 97 6.43 5.43 8.72
C VAL A 97 5.85 5.84 10.07
N SER A 98 5.39 7.08 10.19
CA SER A 98 4.59 7.50 11.35
C SER A 98 3.16 6.93 11.28
N GLU A 99 2.41 7.04 12.37
CA GLU A 99 0.98 6.68 12.37
C GLU A 99 0.20 7.52 11.33
N ASP A 100 0.48 8.81 11.26
CA ASP A 100 -0.14 9.73 10.29
C ASP A 100 0.21 9.36 8.85
N ASP A 101 1.47 8.97 8.58
CA ASP A 101 1.89 8.48 7.26
C ASP A 101 1.12 7.21 6.88
N ALA A 102 1.00 6.26 7.82
CA ALA A 102 0.25 5.03 7.59
C ALA A 102 -1.22 5.33 7.30
N ARG A 103 -1.83 6.23 8.08
CA ARG A 103 -3.23 6.63 7.91
C ARG A 103 -3.47 7.35 6.58
N ALA A 104 -2.57 8.25 6.19
CA ALA A 104 -2.64 8.97 4.92
C ALA A 104 -2.45 8.05 3.72
N LEU A 105 -1.50 7.10 3.81
CA LEU A 105 -1.32 6.08 2.77
C LEU A 105 -2.58 5.24 2.62
N LEU A 106 -3.13 4.72 3.71
CA LEU A 106 -4.38 3.95 3.71
C LEU A 106 -5.54 4.75 3.11
N GLN A 107 -5.67 6.04 3.45
CA GLN A 107 -6.69 6.91 2.87
C GLN A 107 -6.54 7.06 1.35
N SER A 108 -5.30 7.16 0.85
CA SER A 108 -5.03 7.37 -0.58
C SER A 108 -5.47 6.19 -1.46
N ILE A 109 -5.64 5.01 -0.85
CA ILE A 109 -6.05 3.75 -1.51
C ILE A 109 -7.40 3.25 -1.00
N TRP A 110 -8.14 4.06 -0.24
CA TRP A 110 -9.43 3.65 0.31
C TRP A 110 -10.56 3.68 -0.72
#